data_AF-A0A0L6JSZ8-F1
#
_entry.id   AF-A0A0L6JSZ8-F1
#
_cell.length_a   1.000
_cell.length_b   1.000
_cell.length_c   1.000
_cell.angle_alpha   90.00
_cell.angle_beta   90.00
_cell.angle_gamma   90.00
#
_symmetry.space_group_name_H-M   'P 1'
#
loop_
_entity.id
_entity.type
_entity.pdbx_description
1 polymer ?
#
loop_
_entity_poly.entity_id
_entity_poly.type
_entity_poly.pdbx_seq_one_letter_code
_entity_poly.pdbx_strand_id
1 'polypeptide(L)' 'MSVKKMDRPNSGIKCVVNSCHYYMSGDYCAAERIEVQPRNAADSQETDCATFIPEAKA' A
#
# COMPACT_ATOMS: atom_id res chain seq x y z
N MET A 1 -4.22 8.26 11.13
CA MET A 1 -5.45 8.33 10.31
C MET A 1 -5.76 6.92 9.80
N SER A 2 -6.99 6.44 9.93
CA SER A 2 -7.36 5.13 9.38
C SER A 2 -7.67 5.27 7.88
N VAL A 3 -6.86 4.65 7.04
CA VAL A 3 -7.10 4.56 5.58
C VAL A 3 -8.14 3.47 5.33
N LYS A 4 -9.07 3.69 4.39
CA LYS A 4 -10.08 2.69 4.02
C LYS A 4 -9.63 1.83 2.85
N LYS A 5 -9.99 0.54 2.88
CA LYS A 5 -9.89 -0.38 1.74
C LYS A 5 -11.13 -0.22 0.86
N MET A 6 -10.92 0.11 -0.41
CA MET A 6 -11.95 0.26 -1.44
C MET A 6 -12.27 -1.09 -2.09
N ASP A 7 -13.37 -1.12 -2.85
CA ASP A 7 -13.82 -2.24 -3.69
C ASP A 7 -13.24 -2.22 -5.12
N ARG A 8 -12.41 -1.22 -5.43
CA ARG A 8 -11.75 -0.99 -6.72
C ARG A 8 -10.28 -0.62 -6.53
N PRO A 9 -9.42 -0.81 -7.55
CA PRO A 9 -8.02 -0.44 -7.45
C PRO A 9 -7.84 1.07 -7.35
N ASN A 10 -6.89 1.49 -6.52
CA ASN A 10 -6.32 2.82 -6.57
C ASN A 10 -5.40 2.89 -7.81
N SER A 11 -5.94 3.48 -8.88
CA SER A 11 -5.27 3.54 -10.17
C SER A 11 -3.90 4.20 -10.07
N GLY A 12 -2.87 3.53 -10.59
CA GLY A 12 -1.49 4.02 -10.55
C GLY A 12 -0.65 3.51 -9.38
N ILE A 13 -1.23 2.75 -8.44
CA ILE A 13 -0.49 2.15 -7.33
C ILE A 13 -0.40 0.63 -7.51
N LYS A 14 0.82 0.14 -7.70
CA LYS A 14 1.13 -1.28 -7.68
C LYS A 14 1.44 -1.73 -6.25
N CYS A 15 0.73 -2.73 -5.73
CA CYS A 15 1.02 -3.37 -4.45
C CYS A 15 1.27 -4.86 -4.68
N VAL A 16 2.53 -5.28 -4.57
CA VAL A 16 2.93 -6.69 -4.72
C VAL A 16 2.98 -7.44 -3.38
N VAL A 17 2.83 -6.71 -2.27
CA VAL A 17 2.91 -7.27 -0.92
C VAL A 17 1.58 -7.95 -0.61
N ASN A 18 1.49 -9.23 -0.92
CA ASN A 18 0.26 -9.99 -0.80
C ASN A 18 -0.24 -10.17 0.65
N SER A 19 0.58 -9.83 1.65
CA SER A 19 0.23 -9.76 3.07
C SER A 19 -0.26 -8.37 3.52
N CYS A 20 -0.32 -7.40 2.61
CA CYS A 20 -0.90 -6.10 2.88
C CYS A 20 -2.43 -6.21 2.89
N HIS A 21 -3.07 -5.68 3.94
CA HIS A 21 -4.52 -5.59 4.04
C HIS A 21 -5.15 -4.90 2.84
N TYR A 22 -4.46 -3.97 2.19
CA TYR A 22 -4.95 -3.26 1.02
C TYR A 22 -4.63 -3.94 -0.32
N TYR A 23 -3.96 -5.10 -0.31
CA TYR A 23 -3.70 -5.85 -1.53
C TYR A 23 -5.00 -6.27 -2.21
N MET A 24 -5.01 -6.17 -3.53
CA MET A 24 -6.05 -6.62 -4.43
C MET A 24 -5.41 -7.41 -5.57
N SER A 25 -6.07 -8.48 -6.00
CA SER A 25 -5.60 -9.36 -7.07
C SER A 25 -5.18 -8.60 -8.32
N GLY A 26 -4.05 -8.99 -8.91
CA GLY A 26 -3.45 -8.27 -10.05
C GLY A 26 -2.39 -7.24 -9.67
N ASP A 27 -1.77 -7.40 -8.50
CA ASP A 27 -0.79 -6.47 -7.92
C ASP A 27 -1.33 -5.04 -7.73
N TYR A 28 -2.62 -4.91 -7.44
CA TYR A 28 -3.24 -3.61 -7.21
C TYR A 28 -3.30 -3.27 -5.72
N CYS A 29 -3.19 -1.98 -5.41
CA CYS A 29 -3.55 -1.46 -4.10
C CYS A 29 -5.02 -1.02 -4.10
N ALA A 30 -5.78 -1.35 -3.06
CA ALA A 30 -7.15 -0.90 -2.86
C ALA A 30 -7.26 0.18 -1.76
N ALA A 31 -6.15 0.68 -1.22
CA ALA A 31 -6.17 1.78 -0.24
C ALA A 31 -6.71 3.06 -0.89
N GLU A 32 -7.64 3.77 -0.24
CA GLU A 32 -8.19 5.04 -0.78
C GLU A 32 -7.11 6.11 -1.03
N ARG A 33 -6.00 6.03 -0.29
CA ARG A 33 -4.78 6.84 -0.43
C ARG A 33 -3.62 6.07 0.19
N ILE A 34 -2.40 6.43 -0.20
CA ILE A 34 -1.18 5.93 0.44
C ILE A 34 -0.37 7.10 1.01
N GLU A 35 0.47 6.76 1.97
CA GLU A 35 1.54 7.61 2.46
C GLU A 35 2.87 6.89 2.21
N VAL A 36 3.79 7.61 1.58
CA VAL A 36 5.16 7.13 1.30
C VAL A 36 6.11 7.90 2.21
N GLN A 37 7.04 7.19 2.85
CA GLN A 37 8.00 7.75 3.81
C GLN A 37 9.40 7.17 3.58
N PRO A 38 10.48 7.83 4.07
CA PRO A 38 10.52 9.10 4.80
C PRO A 38 10.49 10.34 3.88
N ARG A 39 10.30 11.54 4.47
CA ARG A 39 10.21 12.84 3.75
C ARG A 39 11.47 13.16 2.93
N ASN A 40 12.64 12.74 3.41
CA ASN A 40 13.95 13.09 2.83
C ASN A 40 14.67 11.84 2.31
N ALA A 41 13.93 10.94 1.67
CA ALA A 41 14.52 9.78 1.02
C ALA A 41 15.49 10.24 -0.09
N ALA A 42 16.71 9.73 -0.07
CA ALA A 42 17.73 10.01 -1.08
C ALA A 42 17.56 9.14 -2.34
N ASP A 43 16.95 7.97 -2.19
CA ASP A 43 16.64 7.07 -3.28
C ASP A 43 15.36 6.24 -3.03
N SER A 44 14.91 5.52 -4.05
CA SER A 44 13.65 4.76 -3.99
C SER A 44 13.68 3.56 -3.03
N GLN A 45 14.85 3.00 -2.73
CA GLN A 45 14.98 1.86 -1.82
C GLN A 45 14.74 2.28 -0.37
N GLU A 46 14.90 3.58 -0.07
CA GLU A 46 14.55 4.15 1.24
C GLU A 46 13.05 4.42 1.38
N THR A 47 12.28 4.40 0.28
CA THR A 47 10.86 4.72 0.31
C THR A 47 10.00 3.50 0.64
N ASP A 48 9.20 3.62 1.70
CA ASP A 48 8.26 2.59 2.15
C ASP A 48 6.82 3.09 2.14
N CYS A 49 5.88 2.16 1.94
CA CYS A 49 4.46 2.41 2.07
C CYS A 49 4.08 2.40 3.57
N ALA A 50 4.03 3.58 4.20
CA ALA A 50 3.60 3.74 5.58
C ALA A 50 2.11 3.39 5.80
N THR A 51 1.36 3.22 4.71
CA THR A 51 -0.03 2.72 4.73
C THR A 51 -0.10 1.19 4.83
N PHE A 52 1.02 0.47 4.77
CA PHE A 52 1.03 -0.98 4.96
C PHE A 52 0.41 -1.36 6.30
N ILE A 53 -0.61 -2.23 6.24
CA ILE A 53 -1.18 -2.90 7.41
C ILE A 53 -1.04 -4.39 7.13
N PRO A 54 -0.41 -5.18 8.02
CA PRO A 54 -0.34 -6.62 7.84
C PRO A 54 -1.73 -7.24 7.99
N GLU A 55 -2.11 -8.06 7.01
CA GLU A 55 -3.26 -8.95 7.11
C GLU A 55 -2.73 -10.34 7.44
N ALA A 56 -3.09 -10.85 8.62
CA ALA A 56 -2.74 -12.20 9.02
C ALA A 56 -3.36 -13.18 8.02
N LYS A 57 -2.54 -13.75 7.16
CA LYS A 57 -2.94 -14.90 6.35
C LYS A 57 -3.02 -16.10 7.30
N ALA A 58 -4.23 -16.63 7.45
CA ALA A 58 -4.45 -17.94 8.06
C ALA A 58 -3.74 -19.03 7.24
#